data_AF-A0A517N0L4-F1
#
_entry.id   AF-A0A517N0L4-F1
#
_cell.length_a   1.000
_cell.length_b   1.000
_cell.length_c   1.000
_cell.angle_alpha   90.00
_cell.angle_beta   90.00
_cell.angle_gamma   90.00
#
_symmetry.space_group_name_H-M   'P 1'
#
loop_
_entity.id
_entity.type
_entity.pdbx_description
1 polymer ?
#
loop_
_entity_poly.entity_id
_entity_poly.type
_entity_poly.pdbx_seq_one_letter_code
_entity_poly.pdbx_strand_id
1 'polypeptide(L)'
;MQRALALYSAKLRSSGRSLILAAMIQLIVVIPEAGGATVFGVVGDWGTSGANATNVANMVTSTDWDTDYIITLGDNNYGGVTTGHSDWESIVGARYGDYIQQRAISEASPYPTQTSITQRFFPTIGNHDITGGSASGHIDYFHDDPDNPSGRLPAGVHNSSGSYYDVELPIENGTGSVRLFAMDSELFHADTDARAAQTVWLQQGLASSTATWNFVYVHRAPYSSSSIHGGDTLLQLPFQRWGADAVLAGHNHIYERLRVTDSTQNEMLYFVNGVGGRTLYPLGIPAAGSEVRYNQNHGAMRIAVTDQIATFEFLSLGDGNNGMNGGLVIDTFALDQSNLPAPPSSNADFDNDGFVDTQDLMNWQSDYGAGNGADADGDLDSDGTDFLAWQRQFDGDFANIQINAIIPEPSTVPLTMLCMSLLSSRSRRSLT
;
A
#
# COMPACT_ATOMS: atom_id res chain seq x y z
N MET A 1 -36.20 5.03 3.21
CA MET A 1 -36.36 5.54 1.82
C MET A 1 -37.34 6.74 1.68
N GLN A 2 -38.66 6.62 1.89
CA GLN A 2 -39.60 7.75 1.67
C GLN A 2 -39.49 8.93 2.67
N ARG A 3 -39.04 8.69 3.91
CA ARG A 3 -38.88 9.76 4.92
C ARG A 3 -37.64 10.64 4.72
N ALA A 4 -36.56 10.12 4.13
CA ALA A 4 -35.34 10.87 3.85
C ALA A 4 -35.51 11.86 2.67
N LEU A 5 -36.24 11.44 1.63
CA LEU A 5 -36.59 12.28 0.47
C LEU A 5 -37.53 13.46 0.83
N ALA A 6 -38.38 13.28 1.84
CA ALA A 6 -39.31 14.33 2.29
C ALA A 6 -38.61 15.45 3.09
N LEU A 7 -37.54 15.13 3.83
CA LEU A 7 -36.81 16.11 4.64
C LEU A 7 -35.87 16.99 3.79
N TYR A 8 -35.33 16.47 2.70
CA TYR A 8 -34.46 17.24 1.80
C TYR A 8 -35.23 18.25 0.95
N SER A 9 -36.44 17.90 0.50
CA SER A 9 -37.30 18.77 -0.32
C SER A 9 -37.97 19.91 0.48
N ALA A 10 -38.17 19.73 1.80
CA ALA A 10 -38.75 20.76 2.66
C ALA A 10 -37.76 21.91 2.98
N LYS A 11 -36.46 21.62 3.03
CA LYS A 11 -35.42 22.61 3.42
C LYS A 11 -35.02 23.57 2.29
N LEU A 12 -35.30 23.19 1.03
CA LEU A 12 -35.04 24.00 -0.17
C LEU A 12 -36.16 24.99 -0.51
N ARG A 13 -37.34 24.89 0.11
CA ARG A 13 -38.47 25.79 -0.16
C ARG A 13 -38.53 27.04 0.73
N SER A 14 -37.68 27.17 1.75
CA SER A 14 -37.75 28.27 2.73
C SER A 14 -36.77 29.43 2.49
N SER A 15 -35.87 29.34 1.50
CA SER A 15 -34.90 30.41 1.21
C SER A 15 -35.07 30.90 -0.23
N GLY A 16 -36.03 31.79 -0.45
CA GLY A 16 -36.30 32.42 -1.75
C GLY A 16 -35.17 33.32 -2.26
N ARG A 17 -34.08 32.73 -2.73
CA ARG A 17 -33.03 33.43 -3.50
C ARG A 17 -32.63 32.59 -4.70
N SER A 18 -32.99 33.08 -5.89
CA SER A 18 -32.45 32.66 -7.17
C SER A 18 -30.92 32.72 -7.15
N LEU A 19 -30.27 31.58 -7.37
CA LEU A 19 -28.87 31.50 -7.76
C LEU A 19 -28.74 30.37 -8.78
N ILE A 20 -28.00 30.70 -9.83
CA ILE A 20 -27.76 29.95 -11.07
C ILE A 20 -27.27 28.54 -10.72
N LEU A 21 -28.01 27.51 -11.17
CA LEU A 21 -27.68 26.11 -10.95
C LEU A 21 -26.65 25.67 -12.00
N ALA A 22 -25.37 25.65 -11.63
CA ALA A 22 -24.42 24.76 -12.28
C ALA A 22 -24.77 23.34 -11.82
N ALA A 23 -25.23 22.50 -12.74
CA ALA A 23 -25.56 21.10 -12.45
C ALA A 23 -24.26 20.33 -12.16
N MET A 24 -23.85 20.27 -10.90
CA MET A 24 -22.99 19.18 -10.44
C MET A 24 -23.84 17.91 -10.43
N ILE A 25 -23.61 17.04 -11.40
CA ILE A 25 -24.02 15.64 -11.29
C ILE A 25 -23.12 15.04 -10.20
N GLN A 26 -23.58 15.10 -8.95
CA GLN A 26 -23.06 14.21 -7.93
C GLN A 26 -23.51 12.81 -8.34
N LEU A 27 -22.56 12.02 -8.85
CA LEU A 27 -22.71 10.58 -8.94
C LEU A 27 -22.98 10.10 -7.52
N ILE A 28 -24.23 9.79 -7.22
CA ILE A 28 -24.57 9.07 -6.00
C ILE A 28 -23.99 7.69 -6.20
N VAL A 29 -22.78 7.46 -5.71
CA VAL A 29 -22.28 6.11 -5.46
C VAL A 29 -23.23 5.54 -4.41
N VAL A 30 -24.15 4.70 -4.89
CA VAL A 30 -25.00 3.90 -4.02
C VAL A 30 -24.06 2.87 -3.41
N ILE A 31 -23.75 3.03 -2.13
CA ILE A 31 -23.10 1.98 -1.34
C ILE A 31 -23.99 0.74 -1.49
N PRO A 32 -23.46 -0.43 -1.91
CA PRO A 32 -24.23 -1.66 -1.80
C PRO A 32 -24.74 -1.78 -0.36
N GLU A 33 -26.01 -2.15 -0.17
CA GLU A 33 -26.50 -2.44 1.19
C GLU A 33 -25.51 -3.38 1.88
N ALA A 34 -25.22 -3.12 3.17
CA ALA A 34 -24.22 -3.80 4.01
C ALA A 34 -24.38 -5.34 4.15
N GLY A 35 -25.25 -5.97 3.36
CA GLY A 35 -25.24 -7.42 3.19
C GLY A 35 -24.26 -7.82 2.09
N GLY A 36 -22.96 -7.93 2.42
CA GLY A 36 -21.97 -8.57 1.54
C GLY A 36 -20.70 -7.78 1.23
N ALA A 37 -20.25 -6.92 2.14
CA ALA A 37 -18.92 -6.32 2.06
C ALA A 37 -18.12 -6.67 3.31
N THR A 38 -16.82 -6.92 3.15
CA THR A 38 -15.87 -6.95 4.26
C THR A 38 -15.45 -5.53 4.59
N VAL A 39 -15.54 -5.14 5.87
CA VAL A 39 -15.24 -3.79 6.34
C VAL A 39 -13.93 -3.77 7.13
N PHE A 40 -13.00 -2.93 6.69
CA PHE A 40 -11.74 -2.65 7.37
C PHE A 40 -11.77 -1.29 8.06
N GLY A 41 -11.41 -1.27 9.34
CA GLY A 41 -11.00 -0.06 10.05
C GLY A 41 -9.51 0.19 9.88
N VAL A 42 -9.12 1.35 9.36
CA VAL A 42 -7.72 1.70 9.09
C VAL A 42 -7.31 2.90 9.92
N VAL A 43 -6.29 2.74 10.78
CA VAL A 43 -5.89 3.76 11.76
C VAL A 43 -4.37 3.90 11.85
N GLY A 44 -3.83 5.11 11.64
CA GLY A 44 -2.42 5.43 11.91
C GLY A 44 -2.26 6.36 13.10
N ASP A 45 -1.08 6.32 13.74
CA ASP A 45 -0.61 7.36 14.67
C ASP A 45 -1.59 7.62 15.84
N TRP A 46 -2.10 6.53 16.39
CA TRP A 46 -3.20 6.53 17.35
C TRP A 46 -2.77 6.15 18.77
N GLY A 47 -1.55 5.63 18.94
CA GLY A 47 -1.03 4.96 20.15
C GLY A 47 -0.87 5.82 21.41
N THR A 48 -1.81 6.71 21.71
CA THR A 48 -1.83 7.56 22.89
C THR A 48 -2.98 7.15 23.80
N SER A 49 -2.86 7.42 25.10
CA SER A 49 -3.95 7.24 26.07
C SER A 49 -5.00 8.37 26.04
N GLY A 50 -4.88 9.32 25.11
CA GLY A 50 -5.72 10.52 25.05
C GLY A 50 -7.15 10.26 24.54
N ALA A 51 -8.04 11.22 24.83
CA ALA A 51 -9.45 11.16 24.45
C ALA A 51 -9.66 11.07 22.94
N ASN A 52 -8.83 11.72 22.13
CA ASN A 52 -9.00 11.67 20.68
C ASN A 52 -8.79 10.25 20.14
N ALA A 53 -7.74 9.55 20.59
CA ALA A 53 -7.50 8.15 20.22
C ALA A 53 -8.63 7.24 20.69
N THR A 54 -9.17 7.47 21.88
CA THR A 54 -10.35 6.72 22.38
C THR A 54 -11.57 6.96 21.51
N ASN A 55 -11.83 8.21 21.14
CA ASN A 55 -12.98 8.55 20.32
C ASN A 55 -12.84 7.98 18.90
N VAL A 56 -11.64 7.99 18.30
CA VAL A 56 -11.40 7.34 17.00
C VAL A 56 -11.64 5.83 17.12
N ALA A 57 -11.14 5.18 18.17
CA ALA A 57 -11.41 3.77 18.41
C ALA A 57 -12.92 3.48 18.54
N ASN A 58 -13.66 4.27 19.34
CA ASN A 58 -15.11 4.13 19.45
C ASN A 58 -15.84 4.26 18.12
N MET A 59 -15.33 5.10 17.20
CA MET A 59 -15.89 5.26 15.86
C MET A 59 -15.64 4.02 15.01
N VAL A 60 -14.41 3.53 14.99
CA VAL A 60 -14.00 2.34 14.24
C VAL A 60 -14.76 1.09 14.72
N THR A 61 -14.89 0.91 16.04
CA THR A 61 -15.55 -0.25 16.65
C THR A 61 -17.06 -0.06 16.83
N SER A 62 -17.62 1.05 16.34
CA SER A 62 -19.06 1.32 16.45
C SER A 62 -19.88 0.34 15.60
N THR A 63 -21.13 0.12 16.02
CA THR A 63 -22.12 -0.62 15.23
C THR A 63 -22.49 0.07 13.93
N ASP A 64 -22.17 1.37 13.76
CA ASP A 64 -22.39 2.09 12.51
C ASP A 64 -21.35 1.73 11.44
N TRP A 65 -20.17 1.26 11.86
CA TRP A 65 -19.14 0.76 10.95
C TRP A 65 -19.24 -0.74 10.74
N ASP A 66 -19.61 -1.48 11.79
CA ASP A 66 -19.67 -2.95 11.76
C ASP A 66 -18.36 -3.56 11.23
N THR A 67 -17.25 -3.14 11.84
CA THR A 67 -15.90 -3.45 11.34
C THR A 67 -15.57 -4.93 11.51
N ASP A 68 -15.12 -5.58 10.44
CA ASP A 68 -14.67 -6.98 10.46
C ASP A 68 -13.22 -7.10 10.92
N TYR A 69 -12.35 -6.27 10.36
CA TYR A 69 -10.91 -6.31 10.57
C TYR A 69 -10.33 -4.92 10.79
N ILE A 70 -9.28 -4.84 11.59
CA ILE A 70 -8.56 -3.58 11.80
C ILE A 70 -7.13 -3.75 11.30
N ILE A 71 -6.68 -2.80 10.49
CA ILE A 71 -5.27 -2.63 10.17
C ILE A 71 -4.76 -1.32 10.74
N THR A 72 -3.50 -1.29 11.16
CA THR A 72 -2.87 -0.05 11.61
C THR A 72 -1.68 0.32 10.73
N LEU A 73 -1.50 1.63 10.57
CA LEU A 73 -0.47 2.24 9.74
C LEU A 73 0.75 2.66 10.58
N GLY A 74 1.07 1.88 11.61
CA GLY A 74 2.17 2.12 12.55
C GLY A 74 1.86 3.12 13.66
N ASP A 75 2.85 3.29 14.55
CA ASP A 75 2.78 4.10 15.76
C ASP A 75 1.60 3.69 16.65
N ASN A 76 1.57 2.37 16.91
CA ASN A 76 0.56 1.71 17.73
C ASN A 76 0.70 2.06 19.21
N ASN A 77 1.90 2.42 19.65
CA ASN A 77 2.18 2.81 21.02
C ASN A 77 3.26 3.91 21.10
N TYR A 78 2.87 5.11 21.54
CA TYR A 78 3.79 6.23 21.82
C TYR A 78 4.35 6.21 23.26
N GLY A 79 3.90 5.27 24.08
CA GLY A 79 4.31 5.09 25.47
C GLY A 79 5.51 4.16 25.61
N GLY A 80 5.53 3.36 26.68
CA GLY A 80 6.53 2.31 26.87
C GLY A 80 6.26 1.11 25.96
N VAL A 81 7.27 0.75 25.16
CA VAL A 81 7.17 -0.28 24.11
C VAL A 81 7.99 -1.55 24.41
N THR A 82 8.52 -1.69 25.63
CA THR A 82 9.22 -2.93 26.02
C THR A 82 8.24 -4.10 26.15
N THR A 83 8.75 -5.32 26.04
CA THR A 83 8.01 -6.57 26.33
C THR A 83 7.30 -6.47 27.70
N GLY A 84 6.02 -6.82 27.73
CA GLY A 84 5.21 -6.80 28.96
C GLY A 84 4.88 -5.41 29.53
N HIS A 85 5.20 -4.32 28.83
CA HIS A 85 4.90 -2.98 29.34
C HIS A 85 3.38 -2.74 29.42
N SER A 86 2.91 -2.09 30.50
CA SER A 86 1.47 -1.85 30.75
C SER A 86 0.80 -0.93 29.73
N ASP A 87 1.58 -0.18 28.96
CA ASP A 87 1.06 0.72 27.93
C ASP A 87 0.44 -0.06 26.77
N TRP A 88 0.89 -1.28 26.50
CA TRP A 88 0.22 -2.12 25.51
C TRP A 88 -1.24 -2.38 25.89
N GLU A 89 -1.53 -2.75 27.13
CA GLU A 89 -2.91 -2.94 27.59
C GLU A 89 -3.68 -1.62 27.70
N SER A 90 -3.08 -0.61 28.33
CA SER A 90 -3.80 0.65 28.61
C SER A 90 -4.01 1.55 27.38
N ILE A 91 -3.25 1.32 26.30
CA ILE A 91 -3.38 2.05 25.04
C ILE A 91 -4.02 1.18 23.97
N VAL A 92 -3.41 0.03 23.66
CA VAL A 92 -3.82 -0.82 22.53
C VAL A 92 -4.98 -1.70 22.93
N GLY A 93 -4.80 -2.49 23.99
CA GLY A 93 -5.81 -3.40 24.51
C GLY A 93 -7.13 -2.72 24.88
N ALA A 94 -7.05 -1.56 25.54
CA ALA A 94 -8.21 -0.76 25.94
C ALA A 94 -9.06 -0.23 24.77
N ARG A 95 -8.55 -0.26 23.53
CA ARG A 95 -9.22 0.28 22.34
C ARG A 95 -9.64 -0.82 21.36
N TYR A 96 -8.77 -1.81 21.15
CA TYR A 96 -8.94 -2.81 20.10
C TYR A 96 -8.69 -4.24 20.58
N GLY A 97 -8.61 -4.48 21.89
CA GLY A 97 -8.35 -5.81 22.46
C GLY A 97 -9.39 -6.86 22.05
N ASP A 98 -10.61 -6.45 21.76
CA ASP A 98 -11.69 -7.31 21.24
C ASP A 98 -11.52 -7.73 19.77
N TYR A 99 -10.54 -7.16 19.05
CA TYR A 99 -10.11 -7.59 17.71
C TYR A 99 -8.79 -8.37 17.75
N ILE A 100 -8.04 -8.32 18.84
CA ILE A 100 -6.75 -8.99 18.97
C ILE A 100 -6.98 -10.40 19.49
N GLN A 101 -6.44 -11.40 18.78
CA GLN A 101 -6.56 -12.79 19.18
C GLN A 101 -5.99 -13.02 20.58
N GLN A 102 -6.78 -13.63 21.46
CA GLN A 102 -6.31 -14.09 22.75
C GLN A 102 -5.18 -15.12 22.58
N ARG A 103 -4.17 -15.06 23.45
CA ARG A 103 -3.12 -16.10 23.47
C ARG A 103 -3.72 -17.46 23.83
N ALA A 104 -3.25 -18.51 23.17
CA ALA A 104 -3.68 -19.90 23.37
C ALA A 104 -3.06 -20.53 24.63
N ILE A 105 -2.82 -19.76 25.69
CA ILE A 105 -2.05 -20.20 26.86
C ILE A 105 -2.91 -20.78 27.98
N SER A 106 -2.36 -21.80 28.64
CA SER A 106 -3.02 -22.48 29.77
C SER A 106 -3.01 -21.68 31.09
N GLU A 107 -2.10 -20.70 31.23
CA GLU A 107 -2.02 -19.79 32.38
C GLU A 107 -2.73 -18.45 32.09
N ALA A 108 -2.89 -17.61 33.12
CA ALA A 108 -3.51 -16.30 32.93
C ALA A 108 -2.67 -15.45 31.96
N SER A 109 -3.29 -15.02 30.85
CA SER A 109 -2.64 -14.15 29.87
C SER A 109 -2.11 -12.86 30.52
N PRO A 110 -0.87 -12.44 30.22
CA PRO A 110 -0.38 -11.12 30.62
C PRO A 110 -1.14 -9.98 29.92
N TYR A 111 -1.92 -10.31 28.88
CA TYR A 111 -2.69 -9.40 28.05
C TYR A 111 -4.19 -9.72 28.14
N PRO A 112 -4.86 -9.42 29.28
CA PRO A 112 -6.24 -9.82 29.53
C PRO A 112 -7.28 -9.08 28.68
N THR A 113 -6.93 -7.95 28.06
CA THR A 113 -7.85 -7.24 27.15
C THR A 113 -7.91 -7.86 25.75
N GLN A 114 -6.99 -8.75 25.39
CA GLN A 114 -7.02 -9.47 24.12
C GLN A 114 -8.04 -10.60 24.19
N THR A 115 -9.24 -10.39 23.65
CA THR A 115 -10.38 -11.29 23.84
C THR A 115 -10.93 -11.90 22.56
N SER A 116 -10.38 -11.56 21.38
CA SER A 116 -10.87 -12.14 20.12
C SER A 116 -10.49 -13.62 20.04
N ILE A 117 -11.41 -14.46 19.54
CA ILE A 117 -11.14 -15.89 19.34
C ILE A 117 -10.27 -16.16 18.10
N THR A 118 -10.34 -15.26 17.12
CA THR A 118 -9.56 -15.28 15.87
C THR A 118 -8.78 -13.98 15.75
N GLN A 119 -7.70 -13.97 14.97
CA GLN A 119 -6.99 -12.72 14.70
C GLN A 119 -7.82 -11.83 13.79
N ARG A 120 -8.12 -10.61 14.25
CA ARG A 120 -8.84 -9.59 13.48
C ARG A 120 -8.12 -8.24 13.47
N PHE A 121 -6.90 -8.18 14.01
CA PHE A 121 -6.10 -6.98 14.13
C PHE A 121 -4.71 -7.22 13.51
N PHE A 122 -4.35 -6.43 12.49
CA PHE A 122 -3.14 -6.62 11.69
C PHE A 122 -2.31 -5.33 11.66
N PRO A 123 -1.37 -5.14 12.61
CA PRO A 123 -0.58 -3.91 12.69
C PRO A 123 0.65 -3.92 11.77
N THR A 124 1.05 -2.73 11.33
CA THR A 124 2.44 -2.46 10.87
C THR A 124 3.24 -1.78 11.97
N ILE A 125 4.57 -1.87 11.89
CA ILE A 125 5.49 -1.18 12.80
C ILE A 125 5.68 0.27 12.35
N GLY A 126 5.53 1.20 13.29
CA GLY A 126 5.99 2.58 13.13
C GLY A 126 7.21 2.93 13.97
N ASN A 127 7.76 4.12 13.76
CA ASN A 127 9.01 4.52 14.41
C ASN A 127 8.89 4.63 15.93
N HIS A 128 7.67 4.83 16.46
CA HIS A 128 7.46 4.85 17.91
C HIS A 128 7.32 3.46 18.52
N ASP A 129 6.91 2.45 17.74
CA ASP A 129 6.77 1.06 18.22
C ASP A 129 8.11 0.40 18.56
N ILE A 130 9.20 0.93 17.99
CA ILE A 130 10.57 0.46 18.21
C ILE A 130 11.42 1.48 18.99
N THR A 131 10.80 2.40 19.74
CA THR A 131 11.54 3.37 20.56
C THR A 131 12.52 2.63 21.50
N GLY A 132 13.82 2.83 21.29
CA GLY A 132 14.88 2.07 21.98
C GLY A 132 15.59 1.03 21.11
N GLY A 133 15.20 0.90 19.84
CA GLY A 133 15.89 0.13 18.80
C GLY A 133 15.48 -1.34 18.72
N SER A 134 14.30 -1.72 19.22
CA SER A 134 13.83 -3.11 19.19
C SER A 134 12.33 -3.21 19.01
N ALA A 135 11.90 -4.16 18.18
CA ALA A 135 10.51 -4.56 17.97
C ALA A 135 10.02 -5.60 18.99
N SER A 136 10.84 -6.03 19.96
CA SER A 136 10.50 -7.15 20.85
C SER A 136 9.20 -6.97 21.63
N GLY A 137 8.85 -5.76 22.06
CA GLY A 137 7.57 -5.54 22.73
C GLY A 137 6.37 -5.57 21.78
N HIS A 138 6.53 -5.08 20.55
CA HIS A 138 5.51 -5.19 19.51
C HIS A 138 5.27 -6.66 19.14
N ILE A 139 6.34 -7.42 18.89
CA ILE A 139 6.27 -8.85 18.55
C ILE A 139 5.63 -9.65 19.68
N ASP A 140 6.06 -9.41 20.92
CA ASP A 140 5.46 -10.07 22.08
C ASP A 140 3.97 -9.76 22.17
N TYR A 141 3.58 -8.48 22.09
CA TYR A 141 2.19 -8.10 22.26
C TYR A 141 1.25 -8.60 21.14
N PHE A 142 1.66 -8.55 19.87
CA PHE A 142 0.79 -8.85 18.73
C PHE A 142 0.97 -10.24 18.11
N HIS A 143 2.17 -10.82 18.16
CA HIS A 143 2.49 -12.06 17.46
C HIS A 143 2.71 -13.23 18.42
N ASP A 144 3.62 -13.09 19.39
CA ASP A 144 4.06 -14.22 20.20
C ASP A 144 2.90 -14.88 20.96
N ASP A 145 2.94 -16.21 20.96
CA ASP A 145 2.02 -17.08 21.68
C ASP A 145 2.79 -18.31 22.21
N PRO A 146 3.06 -18.39 23.53
CA PRO A 146 3.88 -19.47 24.10
C PRO A 146 3.42 -20.88 23.77
N ASP A 147 2.11 -21.10 23.66
CA ASP A 147 1.51 -22.42 23.40
C ASP A 147 1.16 -22.62 21.91
N ASN A 148 1.45 -21.62 21.05
CA ASN A 148 1.32 -21.70 19.60
C ASN A 148 2.57 -21.12 18.89
N PRO A 149 3.56 -21.96 18.53
CA PRO A 149 4.82 -21.51 17.93
C PRO A 149 4.68 -20.78 16.59
N SER A 150 3.54 -20.91 15.89
CA SER A 150 3.27 -20.15 14.67
C SER A 150 2.89 -18.69 14.95
N GLY A 151 2.65 -18.33 16.20
CA GLY A 151 2.16 -17.02 16.62
C GLY A 151 0.74 -16.74 16.16
N ARG A 152 0.30 -15.49 16.36
CA ARG A 152 -1.06 -15.01 16.09
C ARG A 152 -1.16 -14.14 14.84
N LEU A 153 -0.08 -13.45 14.46
CA LEU A 153 -0.03 -12.80 13.16
C LEU A 153 0.21 -13.86 12.05
N PRO A 154 -0.20 -13.56 10.80
CA PRO A 154 0.06 -14.39 9.64
C PRO A 154 1.53 -14.79 9.47
N ALA A 155 1.79 -15.78 8.61
CA ALA A 155 3.16 -16.14 8.29
C ALA A 155 3.89 -14.94 7.65
N GLY A 156 5.14 -14.74 8.06
CA GLY A 156 5.97 -13.63 7.62
C GLY A 156 7.26 -13.58 8.43
N VAL A 157 7.90 -12.42 8.45
CA VAL A 157 9.05 -12.18 9.32
C VAL A 157 8.56 -11.48 10.58
N HIS A 158 8.77 -12.11 11.73
CA HIS A 158 8.49 -11.57 13.05
C HIS A 158 9.67 -11.83 13.96
N ASN A 159 10.45 -10.80 14.26
CA ASN A 159 11.60 -10.93 15.15
C ASN A 159 11.93 -9.60 15.85
N SER A 160 12.95 -9.60 16.72
CA SER A 160 13.34 -8.42 17.50
C SER A 160 13.76 -7.21 16.66
N SER A 161 14.08 -7.40 15.38
CA SER A 161 14.47 -6.35 14.46
C SER A 161 13.31 -5.73 13.68
N GLY A 162 12.21 -6.48 13.46
CA GLY A 162 11.08 -5.99 12.69
C GLY A 162 9.99 -7.02 12.40
N SER A 163 8.95 -6.56 11.71
CA SER A 163 7.74 -7.33 11.42
C SER A 163 7.12 -6.97 10.07
N TYR A 164 7.21 -7.85 9.07
CA TYR A 164 6.51 -7.70 7.78
C TYR A 164 5.91 -9.04 7.35
N TYR A 165 4.70 -9.00 6.79
CA TYR A 165 3.88 -10.17 6.51
C TYR A 165 2.73 -9.81 5.57
N ASP A 166 2.03 -10.80 5.05
CA ASP A 166 0.78 -10.62 4.31
C ASP A 166 -0.33 -11.52 4.84
N VAL A 167 -1.57 -11.13 4.57
CA VAL A 167 -2.77 -11.92 4.90
C VAL A 167 -3.76 -11.86 3.78
N GLU A 168 -4.35 -13.00 3.45
CA GLU A 168 -5.49 -13.08 2.55
C GLU A 168 -6.76 -13.33 3.37
N LEU A 169 -7.74 -12.45 3.23
CA LEU A 169 -8.99 -12.46 3.98
C LEU A 169 -10.17 -12.59 3.02
N PRO A 170 -11.21 -13.37 3.35
CA PRO A 170 -12.36 -13.55 2.47
C PRO A 170 -13.17 -12.25 2.35
N ILE A 171 -13.81 -12.08 1.18
CA ILE A 171 -14.86 -11.08 1.01
C ILE A 171 -16.18 -11.68 1.52
N GLU A 172 -16.77 -11.06 2.54
CA GLU A 172 -18.02 -11.50 3.15
C GLU A 172 -19.15 -11.57 2.11
N ASN A 173 -19.78 -12.74 1.99
CA ASN A 173 -20.79 -13.06 0.95
C ASN A 173 -20.30 -12.90 -0.52
N GLY A 174 -19.00 -12.77 -0.74
CA GLY A 174 -18.37 -12.79 -2.05
C GLY A 174 -17.79 -14.16 -2.42
N THR A 175 -17.12 -14.19 -3.57
CA THR A 175 -16.31 -15.33 -4.05
C THR A 175 -14.82 -15.03 -4.03
N GLY A 176 -14.46 -13.76 -3.85
CA GLY A 176 -13.10 -13.27 -3.81
C GLY A 176 -12.50 -13.13 -2.42
N SER A 177 -11.32 -12.53 -2.42
CA SER A 177 -10.53 -12.24 -1.22
C SER A 177 -9.81 -10.90 -1.35
N VAL A 178 -9.40 -10.35 -0.21
CA VAL A 178 -8.51 -9.19 -0.11
C VAL A 178 -7.19 -9.67 0.47
N ARG A 179 -6.09 -9.45 -0.25
CA ARG A 179 -4.74 -9.68 0.25
C ARG A 179 -4.13 -8.35 0.71
N LEU A 180 -3.67 -8.33 1.95
CA LEU A 180 -3.09 -7.17 2.61
C LEU A 180 -1.60 -7.42 2.85
N PHE A 181 -0.75 -6.51 2.42
CA PHE A 181 0.71 -6.58 2.58
C PHE A 181 1.18 -5.55 3.59
N ALA A 182 1.63 -6.01 4.76
CA ALA A 182 2.13 -5.19 5.86
C ALA A 182 3.65 -5.02 5.73
N MET A 183 4.10 -3.83 5.33
CA MET A 183 5.54 -3.51 5.25
C MET A 183 6.06 -2.94 6.57
N ASP A 184 7.33 -3.20 6.86
CA ASP A 184 8.07 -2.56 7.95
C ASP A 184 9.00 -1.48 7.40
N SER A 185 8.52 -0.23 7.39
CA SER A 185 9.33 0.90 6.90
C SER A 185 10.55 1.19 7.76
N GLU A 186 10.51 0.86 9.05
CA GLU A 186 11.63 1.16 9.94
C GLU A 186 12.79 0.20 9.67
N LEU A 187 12.50 -1.10 9.54
CA LEU A 187 13.48 -2.08 9.12
C LEU A 187 13.97 -1.83 7.69
N PHE A 188 13.08 -1.40 6.79
CA PHE A 188 13.41 -1.03 5.40
C PHE A 188 14.41 0.14 5.32
N HIS A 189 14.35 1.09 6.27
CA HIS A 189 15.32 2.18 6.37
C HIS A 189 16.61 1.76 7.06
N ALA A 190 16.51 0.94 8.11
CA ALA A 190 17.63 0.60 8.97
C ALA A 190 18.63 -0.37 8.33
N ASP A 191 18.18 -1.26 7.45
CA ASP A 191 18.98 -2.36 6.92
C ASP A 191 18.79 -2.53 5.41
N THR A 192 19.89 -2.49 4.64
CA THR A 192 19.87 -2.61 3.18
C THR A 192 19.52 -4.03 2.72
N ASP A 193 19.94 -5.06 3.47
CA ASP A 193 19.60 -6.45 3.14
C ASP A 193 18.13 -6.71 3.45
N ALA A 194 17.63 -6.19 4.58
CA ALA A 194 16.21 -6.28 4.91
C ALA A 194 15.34 -5.49 3.92
N ARG A 195 15.81 -4.34 3.44
CA ARG A 195 15.17 -3.60 2.34
C ARG A 195 15.06 -4.44 1.08
N ALA A 196 16.17 -5.03 0.62
CA ALA A 196 16.16 -5.89 -0.55
C ALA A 196 15.21 -7.09 -0.37
N ALA A 197 15.25 -7.73 0.80
CA ALA A 197 14.38 -8.84 1.14
C ALA A 197 12.89 -8.46 1.14
N GLN A 198 12.51 -7.30 1.70
CA GLN A 198 11.13 -6.81 1.67
C GLN A 198 10.68 -6.45 0.25
N THR A 199 11.55 -5.85 -0.57
CA THR A 199 11.25 -5.57 -1.98
C THR A 199 10.95 -6.86 -2.75
N VAL A 200 11.82 -7.86 -2.65
CA VAL A 200 11.64 -9.16 -3.32
C VAL A 200 10.38 -9.87 -2.82
N TRP A 201 10.19 -9.91 -1.50
CA TRP A 201 9.00 -10.51 -0.89
C TRP A 201 7.71 -9.86 -1.38
N LEU A 202 7.64 -8.53 -1.42
CA LEU A 202 6.44 -7.82 -1.84
C LEU A 202 6.14 -8.04 -3.33
N GLN A 203 7.17 -7.96 -4.17
CA GLN A 203 7.03 -8.20 -5.61
C GLN A 203 6.53 -9.62 -5.90
N GLN A 204 7.14 -10.65 -5.31
CA GLN A 204 6.66 -12.04 -5.43
C GLN A 204 5.25 -12.22 -4.88
N GLY A 205 4.96 -11.60 -3.74
CA GLY A 205 3.67 -11.69 -3.07
C GLY A 205 2.54 -11.14 -3.95
N LEU A 206 2.75 -9.97 -4.55
CA LEU A 206 1.78 -9.35 -5.44
C LEU A 206 1.68 -10.11 -6.77
N ALA A 207 2.79 -10.51 -7.38
CA ALA A 207 2.80 -11.27 -8.65
C ALA A 207 2.12 -12.64 -8.54
N SER A 208 2.23 -13.31 -7.38
CA SER A 208 1.58 -14.60 -7.12
C SER A 208 0.14 -14.49 -6.62
N SER A 209 -0.34 -13.28 -6.33
CA SER A 209 -1.65 -13.08 -5.74
C SER A 209 -2.76 -13.40 -6.73
N THR A 210 -3.73 -14.19 -6.27
CA THR A 210 -4.98 -14.43 -7.01
C THR A 210 -6.18 -13.75 -6.33
N ALA A 211 -5.91 -12.93 -5.31
CA ALA A 211 -6.93 -12.18 -4.61
C ALA A 211 -7.62 -11.17 -5.52
N THR A 212 -8.86 -10.81 -5.19
CA THR A 212 -9.60 -9.78 -5.92
C THR A 212 -8.97 -8.41 -5.71
N TRP A 213 -8.53 -8.12 -4.49
CA TRP A 213 -7.90 -6.86 -4.14
C TRP A 213 -6.57 -7.08 -3.44
N ASN A 214 -5.56 -6.32 -3.83
CA ASN A 214 -4.23 -6.29 -3.22
C ASN A 214 -3.96 -4.89 -2.65
N PHE A 215 -3.91 -4.76 -1.33
CA PHE A 215 -3.57 -3.49 -0.67
C PHE A 215 -2.23 -3.60 0.05
N VAL A 216 -1.38 -2.61 -0.12
CA VAL A 216 -0.13 -2.47 0.62
C VAL A 216 -0.33 -1.44 1.72
N TYR A 217 0.19 -1.69 2.91
CA TYR A 217 0.19 -0.72 3.98
C TYR A 217 1.53 -0.67 4.71
N VAL A 218 1.95 0.55 5.04
CA VAL A 218 3.30 0.88 5.52
C VAL A 218 3.24 2.10 6.43
N HIS A 219 4.13 2.24 7.42
CA HIS A 219 4.04 3.38 8.32
C HIS A 219 4.48 4.70 7.65
N ARG A 220 5.71 4.78 7.13
CA ARG A 220 6.19 6.00 6.46
C ARG A 220 5.54 6.18 5.08
N ALA A 221 4.95 7.35 4.85
CA ALA A 221 4.21 7.61 3.61
C ALA A 221 5.15 7.84 2.40
N PRO A 222 5.00 7.10 1.28
CA PRO A 222 5.76 7.33 0.04
C PRO A 222 5.60 8.77 -0.49
N TYR A 223 4.37 9.29 -0.38
CA TYR A 223 3.99 10.64 -0.79
C TYR A 223 3.18 11.31 0.32
N SER A 224 3.42 12.59 0.55
CA SER A 224 2.68 13.39 1.54
C SER A 224 2.94 14.88 1.36
N SER A 225 1.92 15.69 1.61
CA SER A 225 1.93 17.14 1.63
C SER A 225 2.16 17.72 3.03
N SER A 226 2.47 16.89 4.03
CA SER A 226 2.80 17.36 5.38
C SER A 226 4.08 18.20 5.36
N SER A 227 4.08 19.33 6.08
CA SER A 227 5.29 20.16 6.19
C SER A 227 6.27 19.69 7.28
N ILE A 228 6.02 18.54 7.92
CA ILE A 228 6.87 18.00 8.99
C ILE A 228 7.80 16.90 8.47
N HIS A 229 7.26 15.80 7.93
CA HIS A 229 8.06 14.66 7.43
C HIS A 229 8.04 14.52 5.89
N GLY A 230 7.07 15.12 5.18
CA GLY A 230 6.95 15.01 3.72
C GLY A 230 6.76 13.56 3.24
N GLY A 231 6.94 13.33 1.93
CA GLY A 231 6.95 12.00 1.34
C GLY A 231 8.32 11.34 1.42
N ASP A 232 8.34 10.03 1.64
CA ASP A 232 9.53 9.20 1.75
C ASP A 232 9.92 8.58 0.40
N THR A 233 11.03 9.06 -0.17
CA THR A 233 11.49 8.62 -1.49
C THR A 233 11.99 7.18 -1.53
N LEU A 234 12.41 6.59 -0.39
CA LEU A 234 12.83 5.19 -0.38
C LEU A 234 11.65 4.22 -0.56
N LEU A 235 10.44 4.68 -0.25
CA LEU A 235 9.21 3.89 -0.32
C LEU A 235 8.39 4.21 -1.58
N GLN A 236 8.92 5.00 -2.52
CA GLN A 236 8.31 5.22 -3.84
C GLN A 236 8.61 4.06 -4.78
N LEU A 237 8.15 2.87 -4.38
CA LEU A 237 8.30 1.62 -5.10
C LEU A 237 7.25 1.51 -6.22
N PRO A 238 7.50 0.71 -7.27
CA PRO A 238 6.57 0.54 -8.40
C PRO A 238 5.41 -0.40 -8.03
N PHE A 239 4.69 -0.08 -6.96
CA PHE A 239 3.62 -0.92 -6.41
C PHE A 239 2.54 -1.29 -7.44
N GLN A 240 2.18 -0.37 -8.35
CA GLN A 240 1.15 -0.63 -9.35
C GLN A 240 1.63 -1.64 -10.36
N ARG A 241 2.87 -1.48 -10.81
CA ARG A 241 3.52 -2.45 -11.70
C ARG A 241 3.56 -3.84 -11.09
N TRP A 242 3.79 -3.94 -9.78
CA TRP A 242 3.79 -5.22 -9.08
C TRP A 242 2.40 -5.80 -8.85
N GLY A 243 1.32 -5.02 -9.02
CA GLY A 243 -0.06 -5.49 -8.94
C GLY A 243 -0.82 -5.09 -7.67
N ALA A 244 -0.36 -4.07 -6.95
CA ALA A 244 -1.15 -3.47 -5.88
C ALA A 244 -2.23 -2.52 -6.46
N ASP A 245 -3.35 -2.42 -5.75
CA ASP A 245 -4.49 -1.57 -6.14
C ASP A 245 -4.52 -0.25 -5.36
N ALA A 246 -4.00 -0.26 -4.13
CA ALA A 246 -3.86 0.92 -3.30
C ALA A 246 -2.73 0.75 -2.27
N VAL A 247 -2.16 1.89 -1.85
CA VAL A 247 -1.17 1.96 -0.78
C VAL A 247 -1.67 2.86 0.35
N LEU A 248 -1.62 2.37 1.59
CA LEU A 248 -2.08 3.08 2.79
C LEU A 248 -0.89 3.38 3.72
N ALA A 249 -0.78 4.60 4.22
CA ALA A 249 0.32 4.98 5.11
C ALA A 249 -0.05 5.93 6.25
N GLY A 250 0.78 5.96 7.29
CA GLY A 250 0.66 6.83 8.47
C GLY A 250 1.76 7.87 8.53
N HIS A 251 2.36 8.03 9.73
CA HIS A 251 3.55 8.83 10.08
C HIS A 251 3.37 10.36 9.96
N ASN A 252 2.75 10.80 8.88
CA ASN A 252 2.35 12.17 8.69
C ASN A 252 0.96 12.36 9.29
N HIS A 253 0.87 13.16 10.36
CA HIS A 253 -0.39 13.35 11.09
C HIS A 253 -1.38 14.29 10.38
N ILE A 254 -1.71 13.92 9.15
CA ILE A 254 -2.72 14.49 8.26
C ILE A 254 -3.48 13.33 7.62
N TYR A 255 -4.66 13.63 7.09
CA TYR A 255 -5.28 12.81 6.07
C TYR A 255 -4.94 13.36 4.69
N GLU A 256 -4.62 12.48 3.76
CA GLU A 256 -4.42 12.84 2.37
C GLU A 256 -4.75 11.67 1.44
N ARG A 257 -5.45 11.93 0.34
CA ARG A 257 -5.57 11.01 -0.80
C ARG A 257 -4.79 11.58 -1.97
N LEU A 258 -3.94 10.76 -2.56
CA LEU A 258 -3.16 11.10 -3.75
C LEU A 258 -3.40 10.08 -4.86
N ARG A 259 -3.29 10.55 -6.10
CA ARG A 259 -3.19 9.72 -7.29
C ARG A 259 -1.91 10.06 -8.03
N VAL A 260 -0.97 9.12 -8.04
CA VAL A 260 0.36 9.34 -8.59
C VAL A 260 0.55 8.45 -9.81
N THR A 261 0.98 9.05 -10.91
CA THR A 261 1.37 8.32 -12.12
C THR A 261 2.81 7.86 -11.97
N ASP A 262 3.05 6.55 -12.04
CA ASP A 262 4.41 6.00 -11.99
C ASP A 262 5.12 6.07 -13.37
N SER A 263 6.35 5.56 -13.43
CA SER A 263 7.15 5.53 -14.66
C SER A 263 6.49 4.74 -15.81
N THR A 264 5.58 3.81 -15.49
CA THR A 264 4.83 2.99 -16.45
C THR A 264 3.58 3.70 -17.01
N GLN A 265 3.34 4.96 -16.59
CA GLN A 265 2.17 5.77 -16.95
C GLN A 265 0.85 5.27 -16.36
N ASN A 266 0.90 4.34 -15.41
CA ASN A 266 -0.28 3.92 -14.67
C ASN A 266 -0.47 4.78 -13.43
N GLU A 267 -1.73 5.03 -13.10
CA GLU A 267 -2.10 5.76 -11.89
C GLU A 267 -2.21 4.79 -10.71
N MET A 268 -1.58 5.14 -9.59
CA MET A 268 -1.69 4.44 -8.32
C MET A 268 -2.35 5.33 -7.27
N LEU A 269 -3.23 4.72 -6.48
CA LEU A 269 -3.93 5.37 -5.39
C LEU A 269 -3.14 5.24 -4.08
N TYR A 270 -2.86 6.38 -3.44
CA TYR A 270 -2.21 6.44 -2.14
C TYR A 270 -3.10 7.14 -1.13
N PHE A 271 -3.07 6.67 0.10
CA PHE A 271 -3.69 7.34 1.23
C PHE A 271 -2.68 7.52 2.35
N VAL A 272 -2.71 8.70 2.96
CA VAL A 272 -2.07 8.99 4.23
C VAL A 272 -3.18 9.18 5.25
N ASN A 273 -3.13 8.45 6.36
CA ASN A 273 -4.04 8.59 7.48
C ASN A 273 -3.28 8.48 8.81
N GLY A 274 -2.60 9.55 9.20
CA GLY A 274 -1.92 9.65 10.49
C GLY A 274 -2.67 10.45 11.55
N VAL A 275 -3.99 10.55 11.43
CA VAL A 275 -4.81 11.40 12.31
C VAL A 275 -5.59 10.60 13.35
N GLY A 276 -5.11 9.42 13.73
CA GLY A 276 -5.83 8.50 14.61
C GLY A 276 -5.79 8.87 16.09
N GLY A 277 -4.93 9.79 16.53
CA GLY A 277 -4.83 10.12 17.95
C GLY A 277 -3.77 11.16 18.34
N ARG A 278 -2.65 11.17 17.63
CA ARG A 278 -1.52 12.06 17.92
C ARG A 278 -1.73 13.47 17.36
N THR A 279 -0.95 14.42 17.86
CA THR A 279 -1.01 15.84 17.47
C THR A 279 -0.94 16.02 15.96
N LEU A 280 -1.97 16.64 15.39
CA LEU A 280 -2.07 16.91 13.95
C LEU A 280 -0.91 17.78 13.45
N TYR A 281 -0.49 17.52 12.22
CA TYR A 281 0.53 18.29 11.53
C TYR A 281 -0.07 19.36 10.60
N PRO A 282 0.65 20.47 10.38
CA PRO A 282 0.29 21.43 9.36
C PRO A 282 0.49 20.87 7.94
N LEU A 283 -0.41 21.27 7.04
CA LEU A 283 -0.27 21.02 5.61
C LEU A 283 0.74 22.00 5.00
N GLY A 284 1.64 21.47 4.19
CA GLY A 284 2.60 22.21 3.38
C GLY A 284 2.18 22.36 1.92
N ILE A 285 3.18 22.43 1.04
CA ILE A 285 2.99 22.45 -0.41
C ILE A 285 2.36 21.12 -0.84
N PRO A 286 1.30 21.12 -1.67
CA PRO A 286 0.73 19.89 -2.20
C PRO A 286 1.78 19.05 -2.93
N ALA A 287 1.92 17.79 -2.54
CA ALA A 287 2.66 16.80 -3.30
C ALA A 287 2.02 16.61 -4.69
N ALA A 288 2.82 16.16 -5.66
CA ALA A 288 2.29 15.80 -6.97
C ALA A 288 1.22 14.70 -6.81
N GLY A 289 0.11 14.83 -7.52
CA GLY A 289 -1.01 13.88 -7.41
C GLY A 289 -1.92 14.07 -6.19
N SER A 290 -1.67 15.03 -5.30
CA SER A 290 -2.55 15.31 -4.16
C SER A 290 -3.97 15.72 -4.61
N GLU A 291 -4.99 14.95 -4.22
CA GLU A 291 -6.38 15.19 -4.59
C GLU A 291 -7.19 15.76 -3.42
N VAL A 292 -7.02 15.21 -2.22
CA VAL A 292 -7.73 15.62 -1.01
C VAL A 292 -6.77 15.68 0.16
N ARG A 293 -6.85 16.72 0.99
CA ARG A 293 -6.04 16.90 2.21
C ARG A 293 -6.91 17.37 3.36
N TYR A 294 -6.67 16.86 4.55
CA TYR A 294 -7.41 17.23 5.76
C TYR A 294 -6.55 17.13 7.01
N ASN A 295 -6.57 18.16 7.86
CA ASN A 295 -5.86 18.18 9.14
C ASN A 295 -6.63 18.97 10.22
N GLN A 296 -7.96 19.04 10.10
CA GLN A 296 -8.78 19.85 11.00
C GLN A 296 -9.23 19.09 12.24
N ASN A 297 -9.33 17.75 12.16
CA ASN A 297 -9.74 16.90 13.27
C ASN A 297 -9.14 15.49 13.10
N HIS A 298 -9.28 14.65 14.12
CA HIS A 298 -8.87 13.26 14.09
C HIS A 298 -9.92 12.38 13.43
N GLY A 299 -9.49 11.22 12.95
CA GLY A 299 -10.33 10.32 12.18
C GLY A 299 -9.66 8.99 11.88
N ALA A 300 -10.37 8.18 11.10
CA ALA A 300 -9.90 6.91 10.58
C ALA A 300 -10.48 6.70 9.18
N MET A 301 -9.92 5.73 8.44
CA MET A 301 -10.56 5.30 7.19
C MET A 301 -11.40 4.05 7.43
N ARG A 302 -12.54 4.00 6.75
CA ARG A 302 -13.37 2.81 6.58
C ARG A 302 -13.22 2.34 5.15
N ILE A 303 -12.81 1.08 4.94
CA ILE A 303 -12.73 0.48 3.62
C ILE A 303 -13.75 -0.65 3.55
N ALA A 304 -14.75 -0.52 2.69
CA ALA A 304 -15.76 -1.56 2.46
C ALA A 304 -15.49 -2.22 1.10
N VAL A 305 -15.29 -3.54 1.10
CA VAL A 305 -14.84 -4.29 -0.08
C VAL A 305 -15.84 -5.36 -0.46
N THR A 306 -16.16 -5.41 -1.75
CA THR A 306 -16.95 -6.45 -2.43
C THR A 306 -16.12 -7.05 -3.57
N ASP A 307 -16.61 -8.09 -4.24
CA ASP A 307 -15.95 -8.69 -5.41
C ASP A 307 -15.75 -7.71 -6.59
N GLN A 308 -16.47 -6.57 -6.61
CA GLN A 308 -16.42 -5.61 -7.73
C GLN A 308 -15.97 -4.21 -7.32
N ILE A 309 -16.28 -3.78 -6.10
CA ILE A 309 -16.04 -2.42 -5.64
C ILE A 309 -15.29 -2.44 -4.30
N ALA A 310 -14.23 -1.65 -4.21
CA ALA A 310 -13.60 -1.25 -2.96
C ALA A 310 -13.88 0.25 -2.70
N THR A 311 -14.64 0.55 -1.65
CA THR A 311 -14.98 1.92 -1.25
C THR A 311 -14.12 2.35 -0.08
N PHE A 312 -13.33 3.41 -0.26
CA PHE A 312 -12.48 4.04 0.73
C PHE A 312 -13.16 5.31 1.22
N GLU A 313 -13.45 5.39 2.51
CA GLU A 313 -13.98 6.58 3.14
C GLU A 313 -13.00 7.06 4.22
N PHE A 314 -12.74 8.37 4.27
CA PHE A 314 -12.14 8.98 5.45
C PHE A 314 -13.22 9.69 6.26
N LEU A 315 -13.32 9.30 7.53
CA LEU A 315 -14.29 9.83 8.46
C LEU A 315 -13.57 10.50 9.61
N SER A 316 -13.93 11.75 9.87
CA SER A 316 -13.48 12.50 11.03
C SER A 316 -14.45 12.32 12.20
N LEU A 317 -14.00 12.55 13.43
CA LEU A 317 -14.89 12.53 14.61
C LEU A 317 -16.05 13.53 14.50
N GLY A 318 -15.92 14.59 13.69
CA GLY A 318 -16.79 15.75 13.78
C GLY A 318 -16.56 16.55 15.08
N ASP A 319 -17.07 17.77 15.15
CA ASP A 319 -16.76 18.67 16.26
C ASP A 319 -17.40 18.19 17.58
N GLY A 320 -16.55 17.78 18.53
CA GLY A 320 -16.95 17.45 19.91
C GLY A 320 -17.60 16.07 20.12
N ASN A 321 -17.60 15.17 19.13
CA ASN A 321 -18.19 13.84 19.30
C ASN A 321 -17.22 12.85 19.97
N ASN A 322 -17.80 11.88 20.65
CA ASN A 322 -17.11 10.75 21.29
C ASN A 322 -16.85 9.56 20.35
N GLY A 323 -17.08 9.73 19.04
CA GLY A 323 -16.93 8.72 17.99
C GLY A 323 -18.12 7.77 17.80
N MET A 324 -19.06 7.69 18.74
CA MET A 324 -20.13 6.67 18.73
C MET A 324 -21.23 6.88 17.66
N ASN A 325 -21.09 7.89 16.80
CA ASN A 325 -22.04 8.23 15.74
C ASN A 325 -21.52 7.87 14.34
N GLY A 326 -20.50 7.03 14.25
CA GLY A 326 -19.88 6.60 12.99
C GLY A 326 -19.05 7.68 12.29
N GLY A 327 -18.93 8.89 12.83
CA GLY A 327 -18.12 9.96 12.26
C GLY A 327 -18.78 10.76 11.13
N LEU A 328 -18.08 11.80 10.69
CA LEU A 328 -18.42 12.65 9.56
C LEU A 328 -17.53 12.28 8.37
N VAL A 329 -18.14 11.81 7.28
CA VAL A 329 -17.46 11.56 6.00
C VAL A 329 -16.89 12.88 5.47
N ILE A 330 -15.58 12.90 5.27
CA ILE A 330 -14.84 14.02 4.69
C ILE A 330 -14.44 13.71 3.25
N ASP A 331 -14.08 12.47 2.97
CA ASP A 331 -13.71 12.01 1.63
C ASP A 331 -14.27 10.61 1.37
N THR A 332 -14.60 10.35 0.10
CA THR A 332 -15.04 9.04 -0.39
C THR A 332 -14.44 8.82 -1.77
N PHE A 333 -13.86 7.64 -1.96
CA PHE A 333 -13.34 7.19 -3.23
C PHE A 333 -13.71 5.72 -3.44
N ALA A 334 -14.01 5.33 -4.67
CA ALA A 334 -14.33 3.94 -4.99
C ALA A 334 -13.46 3.47 -6.16
N LEU A 335 -12.83 2.31 -5.98
CA LEU A 335 -12.24 1.56 -7.07
C LEU A 335 -13.27 0.55 -7.59
N ASP A 336 -13.29 0.39 -8.90
CA ASP A 336 -14.07 -0.64 -9.58
C ASP A 336 -13.09 -1.61 -10.24
N GLN A 337 -13.20 -2.88 -9.87
CA GLN A 337 -12.31 -3.95 -10.32
C GLN A 337 -12.22 -4.03 -11.85
N SER A 338 -13.31 -3.69 -12.54
CA SER A 338 -13.37 -3.72 -14.01
C SER A 338 -12.60 -2.59 -14.69
N ASN A 339 -12.22 -1.55 -13.93
CA ASN A 339 -11.52 -0.36 -14.42
C ASN A 339 -10.07 -0.29 -13.95
N LEU A 340 -9.59 -1.27 -13.19
CA LEU A 340 -8.20 -1.28 -12.75
C LEU A 340 -7.26 -1.49 -13.95
N PRO A 341 -6.19 -0.69 -14.07
CA PRO A 341 -5.18 -0.93 -15.08
C PRO A 341 -4.55 -2.29 -14.82
N ALA A 342 -4.52 -3.16 -15.84
CA ALA A 342 -3.75 -4.39 -15.76
C ALA A 342 -2.28 -4.05 -15.47
N PRO A 343 -1.58 -4.83 -14.64
CA PRO A 343 -0.14 -4.71 -14.51
C PRO A 343 0.51 -4.77 -15.91
N PRO A 344 1.54 -3.94 -16.19
CA PRO A 344 2.26 -4.03 -17.46
C PRO A 344 2.76 -5.46 -17.68
N SER A 345 2.70 -5.96 -18.90
CA SER A 345 3.29 -7.27 -19.23
C SER A 345 4.80 -7.21 -19.02
N SER A 346 5.31 -8.07 -18.14
CA SER A 346 6.75 -8.24 -17.89
C SER A 346 7.37 -9.13 -18.96
N ASN A 347 7.40 -8.66 -20.21
CA ASN A 347 7.92 -9.45 -21.34
C ASN A 347 9.45 -9.58 -21.34
N ALA A 348 10.16 -8.88 -20.44
CA ALA A 348 11.60 -9.01 -20.24
C ALA A 348 11.98 -9.86 -19.01
N ASP A 349 11.00 -10.54 -18.39
CA ASP A 349 11.22 -11.58 -17.38
C ASP A 349 11.44 -12.91 -18.14
N PHE A 350 12.71 -13.23 -18.39
CA PHE A 350 13.12 -14.31 -19.27
C PHE A 350 13.23 -15.66 -18.56
N ASP A 351 13.37 -15.69 -17.23
CA ASP A 351 13.28 -16.92 -16.45
C ASP A 351 11.92 -17.17 -15.76
N ASN A 352 10.99 -16.22 -15.93
CA ASN A 352 9.61 -16.26 -15.40
C ASN A 352 9.58 -16.34 -13.87
N ASP A 353 10.52 -15.70 -13.19
CA ASP A 353 10.57 -15.64 -11.74
C ASP A 353 9.76 -14.47 -11.14
N GLY A 354 9.17 -13.64 -11.99
CA GLY A 354 8.37 -12.47 -11.65
C GLY A 354 9.19 -11.17 -11.54
N PHE A 355 10.49 -11.23 -11.83
CA PHE A 355 11.40 -10.09 -11.78
C PHE A 355 11.90 -9.76 -13.19
N VAL A 356 12.24 -8.49 -13.40
CA VAL A 356 13.14 -8.11 -14.49
C VAL A 356 14.39 -7.56 -13.84
N ASP A 357 15.36 -8.43 -13.66
CA ASP A 357 16.56 -8.15 -12.89
C ASP A 357 17.85 -8.54 -13.63
N THR A 358 18.96 -8.64 -12.91
CA THR A 358 20.25 -8.98 -13.52
C THR A 358 20.34 -10.42 -14.03
N GLN A 359 19.50 -11.33 -13.54
CA GLN A 359 19.38 -12.69 -14.04
C GLN A 359 18.75 -12.70 -15.43
N ASP A 360 17.73 -11.88 -15.68
CA ASP A 360 17.19 -11.69 -17.03
C ASP A 360 18.21 -11.11 -17.99
N LEU A 361 19.04 -10.16 -17.52
CA LEU A 361 20.15 -9.67 -18.32
C LEU A 361 21.10 -10.80 -18.71
N MET A 362 21.38 -11.74 -17.79
CA MET A 362 22.22 -12.90 -18.08
C MET A 362 21.55 -13.88 -19.05
N ASN A 363 20.24 -14.07 -18.93
CA ASN A 363 19.44 -14.90 -19.84
C ASN A 363 19.49 -14.31 -21.26
N TRP A 364 19.23 -13.00 -21.40
CA TRP A 364 19.36 -12.27 -22.67
C TRP A 364 20.77 -12.33 -23.24
N GLN A 365 21.81 -12.14 -22.41
CA GLN A 365 23.20 -12.25 -22.86
C GLN A 365 23.55 -13.64 -23.39
N SER A 366 22.94 -14.69 -22.83
CA SER A 366 23.13 -16.07 -23.29
C SER A 366 22.47 -16.31 -24.66
N ASP A 367 21.34 -15.66 -24.92
CA ASP A 367 20.54 -15.88 -26.13
C ASP A 367 20.81 -14.87 -27.25
N TYR A 368 21.53 -13.78 -26.97
CA TYR A 368 21.81 -12.72 -27.95
C TYR A 368 22.44 -13.27 -29.25
N GLY A 369 21.69 -13.17 -30.35
CA GLY A 369 22.09 -13.69 -31.66
C GLY A 369 22.24 -15.22 -31.76
N ALA A 370 21.81 -15.95 -30.73
CA ALA A 370 21.93 -17.41 -30.63
C ALA A 370 20.57 -18.13 -30.62
N GLY A 371 19.51 -17.48 -30.12
CA GLY A 371 18.17 -18.07 -30.01
C GLY A 371 17.09 -17.01 -29.80
N ASN A 372 15.94 -17.46 -29.30
CA ASN A 372 14.76 -16.63 -29.01
C ASN A 372 14.25 -16.84 -27.58
N GLY A 373 15.10 -17.33 -26.67
CA GLY A 373 14.72 -17.57 -25.27
C GLY A 373 14.64 -16.29 -24.45
N ALA A 374 15.13 -15.16 -24.98
CA ALA A 374 14.98 -13.82 -24.43
C ALA A 374 14.27 -12.88 -25.42
N ASP A 375 13.24 -13.39 -26.11
CA ASP A 375 12.40 -12.67 -27.07
C ASP A 375 11.28 -11.89 -26.35
N ALA A 376 11.54 -10.62 -26.07
CA ALA A 376 10.59 -9.74 -25.41
C ALA A 376 9.60 -9.10 -26.39
N ASP A 377 10.00 -8.81 -27.63
CA ASP A 377 9.14 -8.12 -28.60
C ASP A 377 8.32 -9.05 -29.53
N GLY A 378 8.58 -10.35 -29.44
CA GLY A 378 7.86 -11.42 -30.12
C GLY A 378 8.27 -11.63 -31.57
N ASP A 379 9.44 -11.16 -31.98
CA ASP A 379 9.93 -11.25 -33.36
C ASP A 379 10.70 -12.55 -33.68
N LEU A 380 10.82 -13.44 -32.69
CA LEU A 380 11.47 -14.74 -32.73
C LEU A 380 13.01 -14.68 -32.78
N ASP A 381 13.61 -13.60 -32.32
CA ASP A 381 15.04 -13.58 -32.00
C ASP A 381 15.33 -12.96 -30.61
N SER A 382 16.60 -12.70 -30.33
CA SER A 382 17.04 -12.10 -29.07
C SER A 382 18.14 -11.12 -29.43
N ASP A 383 17.76 -9.85 -29.51
CA ASP A 383 18.58 -8.78 -30.07
C ASP A 383 18.55 -7.49 -29.22
N GLY A 384 18.98 -6.37 -29.82
CA GLY A 384 19.02 -5.09 -29.12
C GLY A 384 17.64 -4.53 -28.74
N THR A 385 16.57 -4.98 -29.38
CA THR A 385 15.19 -4.58 -29.10
C THR A 385 14.69 -5.24 -27.82
N ASP A 386 15.03 -6.49 -27.57
CA ASP A 386 14.74 -7.18 -26.30
C ASP A 386 15.54 -6.62 -25.14
N PHE A 387 16.80 -6.26 -25.40
CA PHE A 387 17.61 -5.55 -24.41
C PHE A 387 16.97 -4.21 -24.03
N LEU A 388 16.41 -3.49 -25.00
CA LEU A 388 15.68 -2.25 -24.72
C LEU A 388 14.39 -2.50 -23.93
N ALA A 389 13.74 -3.66 -24.08
CA ALA A 389 12.61 -4.05 -23.25
C ALA A 389 13.08 -4.29 -21.81
N TRP A 390 14.14 -5.08 -21.61
CA TRP A 390 14.77 -5.29 -20.31
C TRP A 390 15.18 -3.98 -19.64
N GLN A 391 15.86 -3.07 -20.35
CA GLN A 391 16.26 -1.77 -19.80
C GLN A 391 15.08 -0.90 -19.36
N ARG A 392 13.93 -1.00 -20.02
CA ARG A 392 12.73 -0.25 -19.61
C ARG A 392 12.01 -0.90 -18.44
N GLN A 393 12.20 -2.20 -18.28
CA GLN A 393 11.51 -3.02 -17.30
C GLN A 393 12.38 -3.40 -16.10
N PHE A 394 13.67 -3.08 -16.09
CA PHE A 394 14.53 -3.42 -14.97
C PHE A 394 14.02 -2.81 -13.65
N ASP A 395 13.76 -3.67 -12.67
CA ASP A 395 13.19 -3.30 -11.36
C ASP A 395 14.28 -2.92 -10.32
N GLY A 396 15.55 -3.00 -10.69
CA GLY A 396 16.69 -2.66 -9.82
C GLY A 396 17.25 -1.25 -10.01
N ASP A 397 18.25 -0.91 -9.19
CA ASP A 397 19.01 0.34 -9.31
C ASP A 397 20.15 0.21 -10.33
N PHE A 398 20.03 0.91 -11.47
CA PHE A 398 21.06 0.97 -12.50
C PHE A 398 22.44 1.41 -11.99
N ALA A 399 22.51 2.17 -10.88
CA ALA A 399 23.77 2.63 -10.32
C ALA A 399 24.62 1.50 -9.70
N ASN A 400 24.02 0.34 -9.40
CA ASN A 400 24.67 -0.78 -8.73
C ASN A 400 24.86 -2.02 -9.60
N ILE A 401 24.53 -1.97 -10.89
CA ILE A 401 24.76 -3.10 -11.79
C ILE A 401 26.26 -3.24 -12.08
N GLN A 402 26.91 -4.24 -11.48
CA GLN A 402 28.27 -4.64 -11.81
C GLN A 402 28.25 -5.54 -13.05
N ILE A 403 28.25 -4.95 -14.24
CA ILE A 403 28.31 -5.71 -15.50
C ILE A 403 29.77 -6.11 -15.78
N ASN A 404 30.13 -7.37 -15.49
CA ASN A 404 31.43 -7.93 -15.86
C ASN A 404 31.48 -8.40 -17.34
N ALA A 405 30.39 -8.27 -18.09
CA ALA A 405 30.27 -8.76 -19.47
C ALA A 405 30.18 -7.61 -20.49
N ILE A 406 30.90 -7.77 -21.59
CA ILE A 406 30.94 -6.83 -22.72
C ILE A 406 29.57 -6.87 -23.42
N ILE A 407 28.82 -5.77 -23.41
CA ILE A 407 27.64 -5.60 -24.27
C ILE A 407 28.15 -5.66 -25.73
N PRO A 408 27.72 -6.62 -26.56
CA PRO A 408 28.21 -6.72 -27.93
C PRO A 408 27.78 -5.47 -28.72
N GLU A 409 28.74 -4.61 -29.09
CA GLU A 409 28.42 -3.51 -30.01
C GLU A 409 28.01 -4.08 -31.38
N PRO A 410 27.01 -3.50 -32.06
CA PRO A 410 26.66 -3.91 -33.41
C PRO A 410 27.91 -3.81 -34.28
N SER A 411 28.29 -4.91 -34.92
CA SER A 411 29.51 -4.95 -35.72
C SER A 411 29.47 -3.81 -36.75
N THR A 412 30.40 -2.86 -36.67
CA THR A 412 30.48 -1.76 -37.63
C THR A 412 30.98 -2.24 -38.99
N VAL A 413 31.59 -3.43 -39.03
CA VAL A 413 32.23 -4.07 -40.20
C VAL A 413 31.34 -4.09 -41.45
N PRO A 414 30.04 -4.45 -41.43
CA PRO A 414 29.17 -4.41 -42.60
C PRO A 414 28.92 -2.97 -43.08
N LEU A 415 28.75 -2.01 -42.15
CA LEU A 415 28.59 -0.60 -42.48
C LEU A 415 29.86 -0.02 -43.11
N THR A 416 31.04 -0.38 -42.58
CA THR A 416 32.32 0.06 -43.13
C THR A 416 32.58 -0.56 -44.50
N MET A 417 32.23 -1.85 -44.71
CA MET A 417 32.33 -2.49 -46.02
C MET A 417 31.33 -1.90 -47.03
N LEU A 418 30.11 -1.57 -46.63
CA LEU A 418 29.13 -0.89 -47.47
C LEU A 418 29.62 0.51 -47.87
N CYS A 419 30.12 1.29 -46.92
CA CYS A 419 30.74 2.59 -47.17
C CYS A 419 31.96 2.48 -48.12
N MET A 420 32.83 1.49 -47.93
CA MET A 420 33.97 1.27 -48.83
C MET A 420 33.56 0.80 -50.24
N SER A 421 32.47 0.03 -50.37
CA SER A 421 31.91 -0.37 -51.67
C SER A 421 31.28 0.82 -52.42
N LEU A 422 30.64 1.74 -51.71
CA LEU A 422 30.07 2.98 -52.25
C LEU A 422 31.16 3.99 -52.65
N LEU A 423 32.29 4.02 -51.93
CA LEU A 423 33.45 4.84 -52.26
C LEU A 423 34.25 4.28 -53.45
N SER A 424 34.41 2.96 -53.54
CA SER A 424 35.12 2.29 -54.65
C SER A 424 34.32 2.24 -55.96
N SER A 425 32.99 2.27 -55.89
CA SER A 425 32.13 2.41 -57.09
C SER A 425 32.10 3.83 -57.65
N ARG A 426 32.33 4.86 -56.81
CA ARG A 426 32.48 6.26 -57.26
C ARG A 426 33.83 6.52 -57.94
N SER A 427 34.92 5.88 -57.52
CA SER A 427 36.25 6.11 -58.13
C SER A 427 36.40 5.49 -59.53
N ARG A 428 35.58 4.48 -59.88
CA ARG A 428 35.63 3.82 -61.21
C ARG A 428 34.86 4.52 -62.32
N ARG A 429 34.07 5.58 -62.05
CA ARG A 429 33.31 6.32 -63.08
C ARG A 429 34.04 7.53 -63.68
N SER A 430 35.32 7.74 -63.38
CA SER A 430 36.10 8.91 -63.84
C SER A 430 37.14 8.62 -64.94
N LEU A 431 37.13 7.44 -65.56
CA LEU A 431 38.08 7.10 -66.63
C LEU A 431 37.38 6.43 -67.81
N THR A 432 36.65 7.22 -68.60
CA THR A 432 36.37 7.00 -70.03
C THR A 432 36.07 8.33 -70.69
#